data_AF-A0A1I5GD09-F1
#
_entry.id   AF-A0A1I5GD09-F1
#
_cell.length_a   1.000
_cell.length_b   1.000
_cell.length_c   1.000
_cell.angle_alpha   90.00
_cell.angle_beta   90.00
_cell.angle_gamma   90.00
#
_symmetry.space_group_name_H-M   'P 1'
#
loop_
_entity.id
_entity.type
_entity.pdbx_description
1 polymer ?
#
loop_
_entity_poly.entity_id
_entity_poly.type
_entity_poly.pdbx_seq_one_letter_code
_entity_poly.pdbx_strand_id
1 'polypeptide(L)'
;MATQARRDLRHWQMKRRERTHELIELGGLIAKAGLVELIDDDRAVLYGAMLEVAAALRSERRDQVLALWRRRGKRAFASSDSATVPDPETR
;
A
#
# COMPACT_ATOMS: atom_id res chain seq x y z
N MET A 1 -6.15 39.74 7.59
CA MET A 1 -6.78 38.82 6.62
C MET A 1 -5.77 38.10 5.71
N ALA A 2 -4.75 38.76 5.16
CA ALA A 2 -3.74 38.13 4.28
C ALA A 2 -2.92 36.98 4.92
N THR A 3 -2.64 37.04 6.23
CA THR A 3 -1.90 35.98 6.95
C THR A 3 -2.70 34.68 7.09
N GLN A 4 -4.03 34.77 7.20
CA GLN A 4 -4.92 33.62 7.30
C GLN A 4 -4.99 32.89 5.96
N ALA A 5 -5.24 33.62 4.86
CA ALA A 5 -5.30 33.05 3.51
C ALA A 5 -4.00 32.33 3.10
N ARG A 6 -2.82 32.84 3.50
CA ARG A 6 -1.53 32.15 3.26
C ARG A 6 -1.37 30.89 4.10
N ARG A 7 -1.88 30.85 5.34
CA ARG A 7 -1.86 29.64 6.18
C ARG A 7 -2.79 28.58 5.61
N ASP A 8 -3.98 28.98 5.16
CA ASP A 8 -4.97 28.08 4.57
C ASP A 8 -4.45 27.45 3.27
N LEU A 9 -3.79 28.23 2.40
CA LEU A 9 -3.14 27.71 1.19
C LEU A 9 -2.01 26.73 1.52
N ARG A 10 -1.14 27.05 2.48
CA ARG A 10 -0.06 26.13 2.90
C ARG A 10 -0.62 24.84 3.48
N HIS A 11 -1.66 24.92 4.30
CA HIS A 11 -2.32 23.75 4.89
C HIS A 11 -2.96 22.86 3.82
N TRP A 12 -3.63 23.46 2.83
CA TRP A 12 -4.17 22.74 1.67
C TRP A 12 -3.07 22.06 0.84
N GLN A 13 -1.97 22.76 0.59
CA GLN A 13 -0.82 22.20 -0.14
C GLN A 13 -0.19 21.02 0.61
N MET A 14 -0.03 21.11 1.93
CA MET A 14 0.50 20.01 2.76
C MET A 14 -0.42 18.78 2.69
N LYS A 15 -1.73 18.97 2.92
CA LYS A 15 -2.72 17.88 2.80
C LYS A 15 -2.72 17.20 1.43
N ARG A 16 -2.54 17.97 0.36
CA ARG A 16 -2.46 17.41 -1.00
C ARG A 16 -1.22 16.55 -1.19
N ARG A 17 -0.07 16.98 -0.66
CA ARG A 17 1.18 16.22 -0.72
C ARG A 17 1.07 14.93 0.09
N GLU A 18 0.55 15.01 1.31
CA GLU A 18 0.31 13.84 2.17
C GLU A 18 -0.59 12.81 1.48
N ARG A 19 -1.73 13.25 0.93
CA ARG A 19 -2.65 12.37 0.19
C ARG A 19 -1.98 11.73 -1.03
N THR A 20 -1.16 12.49 -1.76
CA THR A 20 -0.47 11.96 -2.94
C THR A 20 0.56 10.91 -2.53
N HIS A 21 1.30 11.17 -1.47
CA HIS A 21 2.29 10.24 -0.93
C HIS A 21 1.63 8.93 -0.46
N GLU A 22 0.55 9.04 0.34
CA GLU A 22 -0.20 7.89 0.83
C GLU A 22 -0.74 7.02 -0.33
N LEU A 23 -1.31 7.64 -1.36
CA LEU A 23 -1.81 6.90 -2.53
C LEU A 23 -0.70 6.24 -3.34
N ILE A 24 0.47 6.87 -3.43
CA ILE A 24 1.65 6.28 -4.09
C ILE A 24 2.16 5.08 -3.29
N GLU A 25 2.25 5.21 -1.96
CA GLU A 25 2.66 4.10 -1.08
C GLU A 25 1.72 2.91 -1.22
N LEU A 26 0.40 3.14 -1.18
CA LEU A 26 -0.61 2.10 -1.37
C LEU A 26 -0.52 1.46 -2.76
N GLY A 27 -0.34 2.27 -3.82
CA GLY A 27 -0.09 1.76 -5.18
C GLY A 27 1.16 0.90 -5.27
N GLY A 28 2.23 1.30 -4.58
CA GLY A 28 3.48 0.54 -4.48
C GLY A 28 3.29 -0.84 -3.84
N LEU A 29 2.37 -0.98 -2.88
CA LEU A 29 2.04 -2.29 -2.28
C LEU A 29 1.34 -3.22 -3.27
N ILE A 30 0.46 -2.68 -4.11
CA ILE A 30 -0.25 -3.45 -5.15
C ILE A 30 0.75 -3.97 -6.18
N ALA A 31 1.67 -3.11 -6.64
CA ALA A 31 2.74 -3.49 -7.56
C ALA A 31 3.72 -4.50 -6.92
N LYS A 32 4.16 -4.28 -5.68
CA LYS A 32 5.06 -5.19 -4.96
C LYS A 32 4.46 -6.58 -4.72
N ALA A 33 3.13 -6.67 -4.61
CA ALA A 33 2.42 -7.94 -4.53
C ALA A 33 2.31 -8.68 -5.89
N GLY A 34 2.82 -8.08 -6.98
CA GLY A 34 2.74 -8.62 -8.34
C GLY A 34 1.33 -8.60 -8.92
N LEU A 35 0.40 -7.87 -8.29
CA LEU A 35 -1.00 -7.91 -8.70
C LEU A 35 -1.18 -7.30 -10.08
N VAL A 36 -0.51 -6.17 -10.37
CA VAL A 36 -0.66 -5.45 -11.65
C VAL A 36 -0.38 -6.39 -12.83
N GLU A 37 0.72 -7.16 -12.77
CA GLU A 37 1.06 -8.13 -13.81
C GLU A 37 0.11 -9.33 -13.82
N LEU A 38 -0.27 -9.86 -12.65
CA LEU A 38 -1.12 -11.06 -12.55
C LEU A 38 -2.55 -10.83 -13.06
N ILE A 39 -3.05 -9.60 -13.00
CA ILE A 39 -4.41 -9.25 -13.41
C ILE A 39 -4.45 -8.43 -14.71
N ASP A 40 -3.33 -8.27 -15.41
CA ASP A 40 -3.22 -7.50 -16.66
C ASP A 40 -3.78 -6.06 -16.55
N ASP A 41 -3.47 -5.39 -15.43
CA ASP A 41 -4.01 -4.07 -15.07
C ASP A 41 -5.56 -3.96 -15.06
N ASP A 42 -6.28 -5.08 -14.97
CA ASP A 42 -7.74 -5.09 -14.86
C ASP A 42 -8.21 -4.56 -13.49
N ARG A 43 -8.59 -3.28 -13.50
CA ARG A 43 -9.06 -2.57 -12.30
C ARG A 43 -10.34 -3.16 -11.71
N ALA A 44 -11.20 -3.79 -12.51
CA ALA A 44 -12.42 -4.42 -12.00
C ALA A 44 -12.06 -5.69 -11.20
N VAL A 45 -11.09 -6.48 -11.68
CA VAL A 45 -10.57 -7.65 -10.96
C VAL A 45 -9.90 -7.22 -9.66
N LEU A 46 -9.05 -6.18 -9.69
CA LEU A 46 -8.41 -5.65 -8.49
C LEU A 46 -9.46 -5.19 -7.46
N TYR A 47 -10.47 -4.45 -7.92
CA TYR A 47 -11.52 -3.96 -7.04
C TYR A 47 -12.34 -5.10 -6.45
N GLY A 48 -12.70 -6.12 -7.24
CA GLY A 48 -13.36 -7.33 -6.77
C GLY A 48 -12.58 -8.04 -5.66
N ALA A 49 -11.26 -8.22 -5.84
CA ALA A 49 -10.40 -8.80 -4.82
C ALA A 49 -10.37 -7.96 -3.51
N MET A 50 -10.36 -6.64 -3.62
CA MET A 50 -10.42 -5.75 -2.46
C MET A 50 -11.77 -5.80 -1.75
N LEU A 51 -12.87 -6.04 -2.48
CA LEU A 51 -14.19 -6.26 -1.88
C LEU A 51 -14.23 -7.55 -1.05
N GLU A 52 -13.59 -8.62 -1.51
CA GLU A 52 -13.44 -9.87 -0.74
C GLU A 52 -12.65 -9.65 0.56
N VAL A 53 -11.54 -8.88 0.48
CA VAL A 53 -10.77 -8.47 1.66
C VAL A 53 -11.65 -7.69 2.64
N ALA A 54 -12.44 -6.74 2.14
CA ALA A 54 -13.32 -5.94 2.97
C ALA A 54 -14.44 -6.78 3.59
N ALA A 55 -14.99 -7.76 2.87
CA ALA A 55 -15.99 -8.70 3.38
C ALA A 55 -15.41 -9.56 4.51
N ALA A 56 -14.20 -10.10 4.35
CA ALA A 56 -13.51 -10.85 5.40
C ALA A 56 -13.31 -10.02 6.67
N LEU A 57 -12.98 -8.73 6.53
CA LEU A 57 -12.79 -7.81 7.66
C LEU A 57 -14.09 -7.36 8.33
N ARG A 58 -15.24 -7.46 7.66
CA ARG A 58 -16.56 -7.22 8.26
C ARG A 58 -17.13 -8.45 8.96
N SER A 59 -16.50 -9.61 8.84
CA SER A 59 -16.94 -10.84 9.50
C SER A 59 -16.59 -10.90 10.99
N GLU A 60 -17.24 -11.79 11.73
CA GLU A 60 -16.93 -12.09 13.13
C GLU A 60 -15.49 -12.57 13.36
N ARG A 61 -14.81 -13.04 12.30
CA ARG A 61 -13.42 -13.52 12.36
C ARG A 61 -12.38 -12.45 12.06
N ARG A 62 -12.78 -11.17 11.99
CA ARG A 62 -11.92 -10.03 11.65
C ARG A 62 -10.55 -10.08 12.32
N ASP A 63 -10.48 -10.28 13.64
CA ASP A 63 -9.21 -10.19 14.37
C ASP A 63 -8.27 -11.36 14.06
N GLN A 64 -8.82 -12.55 13.81
CA GLN A 64 -8.04 -13.71 13.38
C GLN A 64 -7.47 -13.48 11.97
N VAL A 65 -8.30 -12.96 11.06
CA VAL A 65 -7.92 -12.60 9.69
C VAL A 65 -6.81 -11.54 9.70
N LEU A 66 -6.98 -10.46 10.47
CA LEU A 66 -5.98 -9.40 10.62
C LEU A 66 -4.65 -9.92 11.19
N ALA A 67 -4.70 -10.77 12.22
CA ALA A 67 -3.50 -11.34 12.82
C ALA A 67 -2.73 -12.21 11.81
N LEU A 68 -3.44 -13.02 11.02
CA LEU A 68 -2.84 -13.84 9.97
C LEU A 68 -2.18 -12.99 8.89
N TRP A 69 -2.90 -12.02 8.34
CA TRP A 69 -2.40 -11.14 7.28
C TRP A 69 -1.25 -10.27 7.74
N ARG A 70 -1.28 -9.74 8.96
CA ARG A 70 -0.16 -8.99 9.53
C ARG A 70 1.11 -9.84 9.61
N ARG A 71 1.02 -11.10 10.05
CA ARG A 71 2.17 -12.02 10.09
C ARG A 71 2.68 -12.33 8.68
N ARG A 72 1.79 -12.61 7.72
CA ARG A 72 2.13 -12.86 6.32
C ARG A 72 2.87 -11.66 5.72
N GLY A 73 2.29 -10.46 5.86
CA GLY A 73 2.85 -9.22 5.33
C GLY A 73 4.25 -8.96 5.88
N LYS A 74 4.44 -9.02 7.20
CA LYS A 74 5.76 -8.87 7.82
C LYS A 74 6.83 -9.79 7.22
N ARG A 75 6.50 -11.07 6.98
CA ARG A 75 7.43 -12.01 6.35
C ARG A 75 7.73 -11.64 4.90
N ALA A 76 6.70 -11.30 4.12
CA ALA A 76 6.88 -10.93 2.72
C ALA A 76 7.78 -9.68 2.58
N PHE A 77 7.62 -8.69 3.47
CA PHE A 77 8.51 -7.53 3.53
C PHE A 77 9.95 -7.91 3.88
N ALA A 78 10.16 -8.75 4.90
CA ALA A 78 11.50 -9.17 5.29
C ALA A 78 12.23 -9.95 4.17
N SER A 79 11.51 -10.81 3.44
CA SER A 79 12.08 -11.59 2.32
C SER A 79 12.42 -10.75 1.09
N SER A 80 11.68 -9.67 0.83
CA SER A 80 12.00 -8.76 -0.28
C SER A 80 13.25 -7.93 -0.01
N ASP A 81 13.49 -7.56 1.25
CA ASP A 81 14.63 -6.72 1.62
C ASP A 81 15.95 -7.52 1.60
N SER A 82 15.91 -8.82 1.90
CA SER A 82 17.07 -9.70 1.84
C SER A 82 17.51 -10.08 0.42
N ALA A 83 16.66 -9.89 -0.60
CA ALA A 83 16.94 -10.28 -1.98
C ALA A 83 17.75 -9.23 -2.79
N THR A 84 18.11 -8.09 -2.17
CA THR A 84 18.75 -6.95 -2.87
C THR A 84 20.23 -6.77 -2.51
N VAL A 85 20.90 -7.77 -1.95
CA VAL A 85 22.37 -7.74 -1.80
C VAL A 85 23.01 -8.49 -2.97
N PRO A 86 23.43 -7.81 -4.05
CA PRO A 86 24.31 -8.44 -5.02
C PRO A 86 25.65 -8.75 -4.33
N ASP A 87 26.10 -9.98 -4.52
CA ASP A 87 27.42 -10.45 -4.13
C ASP A 87 28.50 -9.57 -4.79
N PRO A 88 29.39 -8.91 -4.01
CA PRO A 88 30.45 -8.09 -4.58
C PRO A 88 31.59 -8.89 -5.24
N GLU A 89 31.57 -10.23 -5.25
CA GLU A 89 32.66 -11.06 -5.80
C GLU A 89 32.33 -11.73 -7.15
N THR A 90 32.00 -10.94 -8.17
CA THR A 90 32.20 -11.41 -9.56
C THR A 90 32.67 -10.26 -10.44
N ARG A 91 33.97 -9.95 -10.39
CA ARG A 91 34.69 -9.28 -11.47
C ARG A 91 36.16 -9.66 -11.48
#